data_AF-A0A8H5NMZ5-F1
#
_entry.id   AF-A0A8H5NMZ5-F1
#
_cell.length_a   1.000
_cell.length_b   1.000
_cell.length_c   1.000
_cell.angle_alpha   90.00
_cell.angle_beta   90.00
_cell.angle_gamma   90.00
#
_symmetry.space_group_name_H-M   'P 1'
#
loop_
_entity.id
_entity.type
_entity.pdbx_description
1 polymer ?
#
loop_
_entity_poly.entity_id
_entity_poly.type
_entity_poly.pdbx_seq_one_letter_code
_entity_poly.pdbx_strand_id
1 'polypeptide(L)'
;MHGGSDSYSDLTDAHFMPDEFSDWSDELDPPSNEREPRIRPRCCLCYFKFETHDPIVVFNPKNLHSVETWAGEYVEPERFEWDLENGYHSECVDLVAKSLPLGNSLQRTILDRTSHEVGYTKLLPSVEADRIRRLKKMFAQEFIVIIGYRLPLEICENIGRYCLSEYATKLINDVWTNKDFPGPRDLAIRVNASRSIWAQRVEFEGRQYIKSFSTTRKSESDTKLFEAIPGIRASVYFAVDLLGIRKVAITQDDNTPSLNQGDGLRWVVNRQKDLPFSIKVKSDLVDVSSSQPEGVWVYIPVDRDERIAELWFRKEDPDSISTLPEHRFPKHRSLLVRTNKGRGFVVGTFIKEACNLTYQLIATFPPAGPSRMLYCKTKGGKIWLGFEQATTWEQHNIAVSFPEKSKFSIYSSMAILASTAELRDVRTVTVCRGWRHEWNAGIIGMLLTYADGHQQSLGQIRLDRMEAPLTITSGKIWLGCDKSEMETLIEGFWPPTGRIKWVDMDKPLQHEDREYLELPLTGSLEWQSRTNWSHHSHSVCHHESRVPPGEMDLVLAREAESGGRPQGVFKTFSVVV
;
A
#
# COMPACT_ATOMS: atom_id res chain seq x y z
N MET A 1 31.39 -5.54 -62.42
CA MET A 1 32.56 -4.63 -62.39
C MET A 1 32.06 -3.19 -62.46
N HIS A 2 32.90 -2.24 -62.02
CA HIS A 2 32.80 -0.76 -62.00
C HIS A 2 31.64 -0.08 -62.77
N GLY A 3 30.97 0.97 -62.27
CA GLY A 3 31.16 1.74 -61.02
C GLY A 3 31.84 3.11 -61.23
N GLY A 4 31.31 4.16 -60.58
CA GLY A 4 31.71 5.57 -60.73
C GLY A 4 31.16 6.24 -62.00
N SER A 5 31.14 7.58 -62.13
CA SER A 5 31.37 8.66 -61.14
C SER A 5 30.90 9.99 -61.78
N ASP A 6 29.97 10.74 -61.19
CA ASP A 6 30.17 11.85 -60.21
C ASP A 6 30.61 13.21 -60.81
N SER A 7 29.79 14.23 -60.54
CA SER A 7 30.05 15.69 -60.48
C SER A 7 28.71 16.35 -60.08
N TYR A 8 28.48 17.02 -58.93
CA TYR A 8 29.36 17.81 -58.03
C TYR A 8 30.06 18.98 -58.76
N SER A 9 30.23 20.19 -58.21
CA SER A 9 29.93 20.80 -56.88
C SER A 9 29.03 22.07 -57.06
N ASP A 10 28.76 23.05 -56.17
CA ASP A 10 29.28 23.56 -54.88
C ASP A 10 28.10 24.10 -54.02
N LEU A 11 28.09 24.12 -52.66
CA LEU A 11 28.80 24.94 -51.65
C LEU A 11 28.43 26.44 -51.66
N THR A 12 28.32 27.18 -50.54
CA THR A 12 28.61 26.96 -49.09
C THR A 12 27.60 27.84 -48.28
N ASP A 13 27.38 27.85 -46.96
CA ASP A 13 27.94 27.26 -45.71
C ASP A 13 26.79 27.26 -44.64
N ALA A 14 26.85 26.91 -43.34
CA ALA A 14 27.94 26.64 -42.39
C ALA A 14 27.53 25.73 -41.19
N HIS A 15 28.47 25.52 -40.28
CA HIS A 15 28.47 24.73 -39.05
C HIS A 15 27.32 24.91 -38.02
N PHE A 16 26.76 23.78 -37.55
CA PHE A 16 27.17 23.19 -36.26
C PHE A 16 26.82 21.68 -36.21
N MET A 17 27.72 20.85 -35.66
CA MET A 17 27.52 19.40 -35.48
C MET A 17 27.62 19.05 -33.98
N PRO A 18 26.85 18.07 -33.50
CA PRO A 18 27.18 17.25 -32.34
C PRO A 18 27.68 15.86 -32.80
N ASP A 19 28.91 15.51 -32.44
CA ASP A 19 29.50 14.22 -32.74
C ASP A 19 28.96 13.08 -31.84
N GLU A 20 29.08 11.85 -32.36
CA GLU A 20 29.21 10.58 -31.62
C GLU A 20 28.35 10.35 -30.35
N PHE A 21 27.07 9.99 -30.55
CA PHE A 21 26.40 9.05 -29.64
C PHE A 21 26.60 7.61 -30.15
N SER A 22 27.68 6.98 -29.70
CA SER A 22 27.92 5.56 -29.94
C SER A 22 27.03 4.68 -29.07
N ASP A 23 26.19 3.90 -29.74
CA ASP A 23 25.89 2.51 -29.39
C ASP A 23 25.58 2.18 -27.91
N TRP A 24 24.41 2.62 -27.46
CA TRP A 24 23.61 1.88 -26.48
C TRP A 24 22.21 1.67 -27.06
N SER A 25 22.11 0.81 -28.07
CA SER A 25 20.87 0.07 -28.23
C SER A 25 20.78 -0.90 -27.05
N ASP A 26 20.01 -0.54 -26.02
CA ASP A 26 19.54 -1.54 -25.06
C ASP A 26 18.79 -2.60 -25.89
N GLU A 27 19.42 -3.76 -26.06
CA GLU A 27 18.83 -4.86 -26.80
C GLU A 27 17.48 -5.19 -26.17
N LEU A 28 16.45 -5.32 -27.03
CA LEU A 28 15.23 -5.97 -26.63
C LEU A 28 15.58 -7.43 -26.33
N ASP A 29 15.90 -7.70 -25.07
CA ASP A 29 16.02 -9.03 -24.48
C ASP A 29 14.97 -9.93 -25.13
N PRO A 30 15.35 -10.93 -25.97
CA PRO A 30 14.39 -11.88 -26.49
C PRO A 30 13.71 -12.54 -25.29
N PRO A 31 12.40 -12.87 -25.35
CA PRO A 31 11.60 -13.23 -24.18
C PRO A 31 12.25 -14.37 -23.40
N SER A 32 13.01 -14.01 -22.37
CA SER A 32 13.99 -14.90 -21.77
C SER A 32 13.27 -15.87 -20.85
N ASN A 33 13.28 -17.14 -21.23
CA ASN A 33 12.84 -18.23 -20.35
C ASN A 33 13.49 -18.08 -18.97
N GLU A 34 12.75 -18.45 -17.92
CA GLU A 34 13.34 -18.89 -16.64
C GLU A 34 14.30 -17.89 -15.96
N ARG A 35 13.90 -16.62 -15.80
CA ARG A 35 14.57 -15.72 -14.83
C ARG A 35 14.33 -16.21 -13.41
N GLU A 36 15.35 -16.77 -12.78
CA GLU A 36 15.34 -17.23 -11.39
C GLU A 36 14.96 -16.10 -10.40
N PRO A 37 14.25 -16.41 -9.31
CA PRO A 37 13.91 -15.43 -8.29
C PRO A 37 15.17 -14.89 -7.60
N ARG A 38 15.30 -13.56 -7.52
CA ARG A 38 16.42 -12.88 -6.86
C ARG A 38 16.21 -12.87 -5.36
N ILE A 39 17.02 -13.63 -4.63
CA ILE A 39 16.74 -14.02 -3.24
C ILE A 39 17.59 -13.21 -2.23
N ARG A 40 16.99 -12.89 -1.08
CA ARG A 40 17.70 -12.27 0.05
C ARG A 40 18.81 -13.20 0.53
N PRO A 41 20.00 -12.70 0.92
CA PRO A 41 21.18 -13.52 1.21
C PRO A 41 21.10 -14.34 2.52
N ARG A 42 19.91 -14.57 3.06
CA ARG A 42 19.66 -15.32 4.31
C ARG A 42 18.37 -16.12 4.23
N CYS A 43 18.42 -17.32 4.79
CA CYS A 43 17.25 -18.15 5.00
C CYS A 43 16.32 -17.51 6.05
N CYS A 44 15.07 -17.25 5.66
CA CYS A 44 14.08 -16.61 6.53
C CYS A 44 13.49 -17.55 7.61
N LEU A 45 14.02 -18.79 7.73
CA LEU A 45 13.80 -19.69 8.86
C LEU A 45 15.00 -19.68 9.82
N CYS A 46 16.21 -20.03 9.36
CA CYS A 46 17.36 -20.20 10.26
C CYS A 46 18.19 -18.92 10.49
N TYR A 47 17.97 -17.86 9.71
CA TYR A 47 18.68 -16.56 9.70
C TYR A 47 20.20 -16.60 9.43
N PHE A 48 20.74 -17.76 9.04
CA PHE A 48 22.10 -17.87 8.50
C PHE A 48 22.19 -17.29 7.08
N LYS A 49 23.40 -16.87 6.68
CA LYS A 49 23.67 -16.53 5.27
C LYS A 49 23.49 -17.79 4.42
N PHE A 50 23.02 -17.63 3.19
CA PHE A 50 23.21 -18.66 2.18
C PHE A 50 24.68 -18.72 1.73
N GLU A 51 25.22 -19.92 1.62
CA GLU A 51 26.43 -20.22 0.87
C GLU A 51 26.07 -20.50 -0.60
N THR A 52 27.00 -20.26 -1.54
CA THR A 52 26.72 -20.49 -2.98
C THR A 52 26.46 -21.98 -3.22
N HIS A 53 25.45 -22.31 -4.00
CA HIS A 53 24.92 -23.67 -4.19
C HIS A 53 24.16 -24.27 -3.00
N ASP A 54 23.77 -23.47 -1.99
CA ASP A 54 22.81 -23.92 -0.97
C ASP A 54 21.48 -24.33 -1.64
N PRO A 55 20.90 -25.50 -1.31
CA PRO A 55 19.59 -25.91 -1.81
C PRO A 55 18.49 -25.09 -1.13
N ILE A 56 17.72 -24.36 -1.93
CA ILE A 56 16.76 -23.37 -1.45
C ILE A 56 15.37 -23.49 -2.09
N VAL A 57 14.40 -22.95 -1.36
CA VAL A 57 12.98 -22.85 -1.72
C VAL A 57 12.55 -21.39 -1.65
N VAL A 58 11.68 -20.98 -2.57
CA VAL A 58 10.96 -19.69 -2.55
C VAL A 58 9.47 -19.95 -2.71
N PHE A 59 8.67 -19.32 -1.84
CA PHE A 59 7.21 -19.45 -1.85
C PHE A 59 6.56 -18.26 -2.56
N ASN A 60 5.78 -18.54 -3.61
CA ASN A 60 5.08 -17.54 -4.43
C ASN A 60 6.03 -16.41 -4.95
N PRO A 61 7.01 -16.76 -5.81
CA PRO A 61 7.94 -15.77 -6.38
C PRO A 61 7.22 -14.79 -7.33
N LYS A 62 7.82 -13.63 -7.59
CA LYS A 62 7.22 -12.55 -8.42
C LYS A 62 7.11 -12.93 -9.90
N ASN A 63 7.87 -13.95 -10.32
CA ASN A 63 7.87 -14.65 -11.61
C ASN A 63 8.24 -16.12 -11.34
N LEU A 64 7.81 -17.13 -12.10
CA LEU A 64 6.98 -17.16 -13.31
C LEU A 64 6.11 -18.45 -13.33
N HIS A 65 5.32 -18.63 -14.39
CA HIS A 65 4.68 -19.91 -14.81
C HIS A 65 4.21 -20.89 -13.70
N SER A 66 3.25 -20.46 -12.90
CA SER A 66 2.22 -21.34 -12.29
C SER A 66 2.68 -22.49 -11.36
N VAL A 67 3.83 -22.37 -10.69
CA VAL A 67 4.15 -23.21 -9.53
C VAL A 67 4.04 -22.37 -8.26
N GLU A 68 3.28 -22.83 -7.25
CA GLU A 68 3.13 -22.08 -5.98
C GLU A 68 4.47 -21.96 -5.22
N THR A 69 5.45 -22.79 -5.54
CA THR A 69 6.77 -22.89 -4.90
C THR A 69 7.85 -23.08 -5.96
N TRP A 70 8.90 -22.26 -5.95
CA TRP A 70 10.14 -22.49 -6.72
C TRP A 70 11.18 -23.16 -5.81
N ALA A 71 12.06 -23.98 -6.39
CA ALA A 71 13.19 -24.59 -5.71
C ALA A 71 14.39 -24.66 -6.66
N GLY A 72 15.59 -24.46 -6.11
CA GLY A 72 16.84 -24.38 -6.87
C GLY A 72 18.04 -24.19 -5.96
N GLU A 73 19.11 -23.61 -6.49
CA GLU A 73 20.36 -23.33 -5.76
C GLU A 73 20.54 -21.84 -5.48
N TYR A 74 21.25 -21.49 -4.41
CA TYR A 74 21.57 -20.08 -4.12
C TYR A 74 22.72 -19.56 -4.98
N VAL A 75 22.42 -18.55 -5.81
CA VAL A 75 23.40 -17.72 -6.51
C VAL A 75 23.50 -16.36 -5.80
N GLU A 76 24.71 -15.94 -5.43
CA GLU A 76 24.91 -14.63 -4.77
C GLU A 76 24.77 -13.49 -5.81
N PRO A 77 23.83 -12.54 -5.62
CA PRO A 77 23.54 -11.53 -6.64
C PRO A 77 24.66 -10.48 -6.76
N GLU A 78 25.10 -10.22 -7.99
CA GLU A 78 26.19 -9.27 -8.29
C GLU A 78 25.93 -7.82 -7.86
N ARG A 79 24.66 -7.43 -7.70
CA ARG A 79 24.24 -6.09 -7.27
C ARG A 79 23.13 -6.17 -6.22
N PHE A 80 23.22 -5.31 -5.20
CA PHE A 80 22.17 -5.16 -4.20
C PHE A 80 21.00 -4.34 -4.74
N GLU A 81 19.96 -5.03 -5.19
CA GLU A 81 18.68 -4.44 -5.59
C GLU A 81 17.65 -4.43 -4.44
N TRP A 82 16.62 -3.60 -4.59
CA TRP A 82 15.60 -3.37 -3.57
C TRP A 82 14.46 -4.42 -3.57
N ASP A 83 14.42 -5.32 -4.54
CA ASP A 83 13.29 -6.21 -4.81
C ASP A 83 13.49 -7.67 -4.37
N LEU A 84 14.51 -7.96 -3.55
CA LEU A 84 14.89 -9.34 -3.17
C LEU A 84 13.79 -10.11 -2.39
N GLU A 85 13.57 -11.36 -2.79
CA GLU A 85 12.54 -12.28 -2.29
C GLU A 85 12.97 -13.10 -1.06
N ASN A 86 12.00 -13.67 -0.34
CA ASN A 86 12.25 -14.48 0.85
C ASN A 86 12.57 -15.93 0.47
N GLY A 87 13.85 -16.29 0.51
CA GLY A 87 14.32 -17.66 0.40
C GLY A 87 14.38 -18.41 1.74
N TYR A 88 14.37 -19.73 1.64
CA TYR A 88 14.50 -20.68 2.76
C TYR A 88 15.42 -21.81 2.33
N HIS A 89 16.27 -22.34 3.21
CA HIS A 89 16.94 -23.63 2.96
C HIS A 89 15.88 -24.73 2.84
N SER A 90 16.01 -25.64 1.86
CA SER A 90 15.07 -26.75 1.64
C SER A 90 14.89 -27.61 2.90
N GLU A 91 16.00 -27.94 3.57
CA GLU A 91 16.00 -28.72 4.82
C GLU A 91 15.24 -28.03 5.96
N CYS A 92 15.30 -26.69 6.02
CA CYS A 92 14.58 -25.91 7.03
C CYS A 92 13.07 -25.92 6.77
N VAL A 93 12.64 -25.89 5.50
CA VAL A 93 11.23 -26.08 5.12
C VAL A 93 10.75 -27.47 5.52
N ASP A 94 11.53 -28.51 5.23
CA ASP A 94 11.22 -29.90 5.57
C ASP A 94 11.08 -30.13 7.09
N LEU A 95 11.91 -29.49 7.90
CA LEU A 95 11.83 -29.56 9.36
C LEU A 95 10.55 -28.93 9.90
N VAL A 96 10.13 -27.78 9.35
CA VAL A 96 8.83 -27.18 9.69
C VAL A 96 7.69 -28.06 9.22
N ALA A 97 7.75 -28.61 7.99
CA ALA A 97 6.72 -29.45 7.41
C ALA A 97 6.39 -30.68 8.27
N LYS A 98 7.41 -31.35 8.79
CA LYS A 98 7.29 -32.52 9.69
C LYS A 98 6.55 -32.24 11.01
N SER A 99 6.33 -30.97 11.36
CA SER A 99 5.71 -30.54 12.62
C SER A 99 4.27 -30.01 12.49
N LEU A 100 3.80 -29.74 11.28
CA LEU A 100 2.47 -29.13 11.08
C LEU A 100 1.34 -30.17 11.12
N PRO A 101 0.18 -29.84 11.73
CA PRO A 101 -1.00 -30.69 11.64
C PRO A 101 -1.49 -30.84 10.20
N LEU A 102 -1.91 -32.05 9.82
CA LEU A 102 -2.55 -32.30 8.52
C LEU A 102 -3.75 -31.35 8.33
N GLY A 103 -3.78 -30.67 7.18
CA GLY A 103 -4.86 -29.75 6.79
C GLY A 103 -4.46 -28.26 6.71
N ASN A 104 -3.32 -27.86 7.30
CA ASN A 104 -2.77 -26.52 7.06
C ASN A 104 -1.95 -26.50 5.76
N SER A 105 -2.08 -25.42 4.96
CA SER A 105 -1.12 -25.15 3.88
C SER A 105 0.24 -24.81 4.49
N LEU A 106 1.24 -25.64 4.23
CA LEU A 106 2.64 -25.45 4.66
C LEU A 106 3.15 -24.08 4.24
N GLN A 107 3.00 -23.76 2.94
CA GLN A 107 3.37 -22.49 2.35
C GLN A 107 2.74 -21.31 3.08
N ARG A 108 1.40 -21.28 3.23
CA ARG A 108 0.73 -20.17 3.93
C ARG A 108 1.18 -20.10 5.39
N THR A 109 1.42 -21.23 6.03
CA THR A 109 1.88 -21.26 7.44
C THR A 109 3.29 -20.70 7.60
N ILE A 110 4.20 -20.95 6.64
CA ILE A 110 5.53 -20.33 6.64
C ILE A 110 5.39 -18.84 6.29
N LEU A 111 4.76 -18.50 5.16
CA LEU A 111 4.58 -17.10 4.74
C LEU A 111 3.90 -16.22 5.81
N ASP A 112 2.83 -16.67 6.47
CA ASP A 112 2.17 -15.91 7.55
C ASP A 112 3.11 -15.63 8.75
N ARG A 113 4.25 -16.32 8.85
CA ARG A 113 5.25 -16.21 9.93
C ARG A 113 6.61 -15.65 9.47
N THR A 114 6.85 -15.55 8.16
CA THR A 114 8.15 -15.14 7.56
C THR A 114 8.03 -14.11 6.44
N SER A 115 6.83 -13.61 6.11
CA SER A 115 6.53 -12.60 5.07
C SER A 115 7.03 -11.19 5.39
N HIS A 116 8.19 -11.09 6.04
CA HIS A 116 8.60 -9.92 6.81
C HIS A 116 9.85 -9.29 6.21
N GLU A 117 10.01 -7.99 6.40
CA GLU A 117 11.13 -7.25 5.80
C GLU A 117 12.32 -7.20 6.74
N VAL A 118 13.10 -8.28 6.73
CA VAL A 118 14.46 -8.32 7.29
C VAL A 118 15.35 -7.36 6.48
N GLY A 119 15.18 -6.06 6.70
CA GLY A 119 15.91 -4.96 6.05
C GLY A 119 17.35 -4.83 6.53
N TYR A 120 18.05 -5.97 6.65
CA TYR A 120 19.39 -6.11 7.17
C TYR A 120 20.12 -7.27 6.48
N THR A 121 20.48 -7.05 5.21
CA THR A 121 21.24 -8.02 4.40
C THR A 121 22.62 -8.34 4.99
N LYS A 122 23.25 -7.38 5.68
CA LYS A 122 24.63 -7.46 6.17
C LYS A 122 24.73 -7.19 7.67
N LEU A 123 25.07 -8.23 8.44
CA LEU A 123 25.35 -8.13 9.88
C LEU A 123 26.81 -7.72 10.14
N LEU A 124 27.09 -7.30 11.38
CA LEU A 124 28.45 -7.20 11.90
C LEU A 124 28.98 -8.62 12.19
N PRO A 125 30.20 -8.99 11.74
CA PRO A 125 30.75 -10.34 11.96
C PRO A 125 30.83 -10.77 13.43
N SER A 126 30.99 -9.82 14.36
CA SER A 126 30.93 -10.07 15.80
C SER A 126 29.57 -10.58 16.27
N VAL A 127 28.48 -10.04 15.74
CA VAL A 127 27.10 -10.45 16.07
C VAL A 127 26.81 -11.86 15.56
N GLU A 128 27.33 -12.21 14.38
CA GLU A 128 27.23 -13.55 13.81
C GLU A 128 28.06 -14.57 14.59
N ALA A 129 29.33 -14.26 14.88
CA ALA A 129 30.21 -15.11 15.68
C ALA A 129 29.64 -15.36 17.09
N ASP A 130 29.05 -14.33 17.72
CA ASP A 130 28.36 -14.48 19.01
C ASP A 130 27.06 -15.28 18.91
N ARG A 131 26.32 -15.21 17.79
CA ARG A 131 25.14 -16.07 17.54
C ARG A 131 25.55 -17.52 17.38
N ILE A 132 26.55 -17.80 16.56
CA ILE A 132 27.14 -19.14 16.38
C ILE A 132 27.60 -19.71 17.72
N ARG A 133 28.31 -18.91 18.55
CA ARG A 133 28.78 -19.35 19.88
C ARG A 133 27.62 -19.69 20.84
N ARG A 134 26.52 -18.92 20.82
CA ARG A 134 25.32 -19.24 21.62
C ARG A 134 24.64 -20.52 21.12
N LEU A 135 24.34 -20.62 19.82
CA LEU A 135 23.64 -21.77 19.25
C LEU A 135 24.42 -23.07 19.44
N LYS A 136 25.74 -23.08 19.23
CA LYS A 136 26.60 -24.24 19.54
C LYS A 136 26.48 -24.68 20.98
N LYS A 137 26.60 -23.74 21.93
CA LYS A 137 26.53 -24.04 23.36
C LYS A 137 25.16 -24.57 23.76
N MET A 138 24.08 -23.93 23.29
CA MET A 138 22.71 -24.39 23.56
C MET A 138 22.44 -25.78 22.98
N PHE A 139 22.82 -26.02 21.72
CA PHE A 139 22.75 -27.35 21.11
C PHE A 139 23.52 -28.38 21.92
N ALA A 140 24.77 -28.09 22.30
CA ALA A 140 25.60 -29.02 23.06
C ALA A 140 25.02 -29.32 24.45
N GLN A 141 24.39 -28.34 25.09
CA GLN A 141 23.69 -28.50 26.37
C GLN A 141 22.40 -29.33 26.26
N GLU A 142 21.62 -29.22 25.17
CA GLU A 142 20.50 -30.15 24.91
C GLU A 142 21.01 -31.55 24.54
N PHE A 143 21.96 -31.62 23.60
CA PHE A 143 22.42 -32.87 23.00
C PHE A 143 23.16 -33.77 23.99
N ILE A 144 23.98 -33.20 24.89
CA ILE A 144 24.67 -33.99 25.93
C ILE A 144 23.68 -34.67 26.89
N VAL A 145 22.52 -34.06 27.15
CA VAL A 145 21.44 -34.67 27.93
C VAL A 145 20.75 -35.77 27.14
N ILE A 146 20.41 -35.52 25.87
CA ILE A 146 19.74 -36.48 24.97
C ILE A 146 20.57 -37.77 24.80
N ILE A 147 21.88 -37.67 24.65
CA ILE A 147 22.77 -38.85 24.54
C ILE A 147 23.11 -39.51 25.89
N GLY A 148 22.62 -38.96 27.02
CA GLY A 148 22.93 -39.46 28.36
C GLY A 148 24.39 -39.30 28.77
N TYR A 149 24.97 -38.11 28.52
CA TYR A 149 26.34 -37.71 28.88
C TYR A 149 27.48 -38.61 28.33
N ARG A 150 27.22 -39.32 27.22
CA ARG A 150 28.17 -40.26 26.59
C ARG A 150 29.33 -39.62 25.82
N LEU A 151 29.29 -38.31 25.57
CA LEU A 151 30.35 -37.57 24.87
C LEU A 151 30.71 -36.29 25.65
N PRO A 152 31.98 -35.84 25.61
CA PRO A 152 32.39 -34.55 26.17
C PRO A 152 31.67 -33.37 25.49
N LEU A 153 31.53 -32.26 26.22
CA LEU A 153 30.83 -31.06 25.73
C LEU A 153 31.46 -30.50 24.45
N GLU A 154 32.79 -30.57 24.34
CA GLU A 154 33.57 -30.13 23.19
C GLU A 154 33.25 -30.96 21.93
N ILE A 155 32.95 -32.25 22.09
CA ILE A 155 32.51 -33.12 21.00
C ILE A 155 31.06 -32.77 20.63
N CYS A 156 30.19 -32.50 21.60
CA CYS A 156 28.83 -32.02 21.36
C CYS A 156 28.79 -30.64 20.65
N GLU A 157 29.69 -29.70 20.99
CA GLU A 157 29.82 -28.40 20.30
C GLU A 157 30.42 -28.52 18.89
N ASN A 158 31.29 -29.51 18.66
CA ASN A 158 31.82 -29.83 17.34
C ASN A 158 30.77 -30.47 16.43
N ILE A 159 30.00 -31.44 16.93
CA ILE A 159 28.82 -31.99 16.24
C ILE A 159 27.82 -30.86 15.94
N GLY A 160 27.51 -30.05 16.95
CA GLY A 160 26.58 -28.92 16.83
C GLY A 160 26.95 -27.91 15.74
N ARG A 161 28.23 -27.79 15.36
CA ARG A 161 28.66 -26.93 14.23
C ARG A 161 27.95 -27.28 12.92
N TYR A 162 27.63 -28.56 12.71
CA TYR A 162 27.05 -29.07 11.48
C TYR A 162 25.51 -29.03 11.46
N CYS A 163 24.87 -28.70 12.58
CA CYS A 163 23.40 -28.73 12.73
C CYS A 163 22.79 -27.39 13.16
N LEU A 164 23.50 -26.28 12.97
CA LEU A 164 23.07 -24.97 13.49
C LEU A 164 21.84 -24.40 12.76
N SER A 165 21.72 -24.67 11.47
CA SER A 165 20.59 -24.29 10.60
C SER A 165 19.31 -24.97 11.03
N GLU A 166 19.37 -26.28 11.22
CA GLU A 166 18.28 -27.15 11.64
C GLU A 166 17.89 -26.87 13.09
N TYR A 167 18.87 -26.69 13.98
CA TYR A 167 18.64 -26.36 15.38
C TYR A 167 18.02 -24.96 15.55
N ALA A 168 18.48 -23.94 14.81
CA ALA A 168 17.84 -22.62 14.82
C ALA A 168 16.40 -22.69 14.30
N THR A 169 16.15 -23.47 13.24
CA THR A 169 14.80 -23.69 12.68
C THR A 169 13.89 -24.43 13.67
N LYS A 170 14.42 -25.46 14.36
CA LYS A 170 13.74 -26.15 15.46
C LYS A 170 13.33 -25.17 16.55
N LEU A 171 14.25 -24.36 17.07
CA LEU A 171 13.97 -23.37 18.12
C LEU A 171 12.87 -22.38 17.71
N ILE A 172 12.86 -21.91 16.45
CA ILE A 172 11.83 -21.01 15.93
C ILE A 172 10.48 -21.72 15.80
N ASN A 173 10.48 -22.96 15.36
CA ASN A 173 9.27 -23.76 15.23
C ASN A 173 8.68 -24.21 16.59
N ASP A 174 9.53 -24.49 17.58
CA ASP A 174 9.13 -24.74 18.98
C ASP A 174 8.44 -23.48 19.57
N VAL A 175 8.98 -22.29 19.29
CA VAL A 175 8.33 -21.01 19.62
C VAL A 175 7.01 -20.84 18.88
N TRP A 176 6.93 -21.17 17.60
CA TRP A 176 5.73 -21.04 16.78
C TRP A 176 4.61 -22.05 17.07
N THR A 177 4.94 -23.21 17.62
CA THR A 177 3.98 -24.26 18.00
C THR A 177 3.45 -24.06 19.42
N ASN A 178 4.17 -23.31 20.26
CA ASN A 178 3.68 -22.85 21.56
C ASN A 178 2.50 -21.87 21.38
N LYS A 179 1.31 -22.28 21.86
CA LYS A 179 0.07 -21.50 21.79
C LYS A 179 0.16 -20.13 22.46
N ASP A 180 1.04 -19.96 23.43
CA ASP A 180 1.24 -18.68 24.11
C ASP A 180 2.09 -17.70 23.30
N PHE A 181 2.75 -18.11 22.22
CA PHE A 181 3.43 -17.18 21.33
C PHE A 181 2.42 -16.59 20.32
N PRO A 182 2.07 -15.29 20.42
CA PRO A 182 1.41 -14.62 19.31
C PRO A 182 2.45 -14.49 18.18
N GLY A 183 2.45 -15.46 17.26
CA GLY A 183 3.11 -15.28 15.97
C GLY A 183 2.69 -13.96 15.34
N PRO A 184 3.58 -13.28 14.60
CA PRO A 184 3.45 -11.86 14.22
C PRO A 184 2.15 -11.53 13.47
N ARG A 185 1.15 -11.13 14.25
CA ARG A 185 -0.12 -10.54 13.80
C ARG A 185 -0.03 -9.03 14.01
N ASP A 186 -0.67 -8.24 13.13
CA ASP A 186 -0.73 -6.78 13.20
C ASP A 186 -1.22 -6.24 14.55
N LEU A 187 -0.32 -6.12 15.52
CA LEU A 187 -0.66 -5.75 16.89
C LEU A 187 -0.62 -4.23 17.04
N ALA A 188 -1.55 -3.58 16.34
CA ALA A 188 -1.76 -2.13 16.39
C ALA A 188 -2.25 -1.70 17.77
N ILE A 189 -1.35 -1.20 18.61
CA ILE A 189 -1.66 -0.78 19.98
C ILE A 189 -1.77 0.74 20.03
N ARG A 190 -3.01 1.23 20.16
CA ARG A 190 -3.32 2.64 20.36
C ARG A 190 -2.88 3.06 21.75
N VAL A 191 -2.01 4.07 21.80
CA VAL A 191 -1.61 4.78 23.01
C VAL A 191 -2.54 5.97 23.17
N ASN A 192 -3.04 6.21 24.38
CA ASN A 192 -3.90 7.34 24.69
C ASN A 192 -3.48 7.99 26.01
N ALA A 193 -3.91 9.24 26.24
CA ALA A 193 -3.53 10.06 27.40
C ALA A 193 -4.07 9.59 28.77
N SER A 194 -4.48 8.32 28.89
CA SER A 194 -5.14 7.78 30.09
C SER A 194 -4.79 6.31 30.39
N ARG A 195 -3.76 5.74 29.76
CA ARG A 195 -3.33 4.35 30.00
C ARG A 195 -1.81 4.22 29.99
N SER A 196 -1.30 3.36 30.87
CA SER A 196 0.10 2.92 30.82
C SER A 196 0.31 1.92 29.67
N ILE A 197 1.53 1.86 29.13
CA ILE A 197 1.95 0.80 28.21
C ILE A 197 2.80 -0.21 28.99
N TRP A 198 2.49 -1.48 28.84
CA TRP A 198 3.22 -2.62 29.41
C TRP A 198 3.75 -3.52 28.29
N ALA A 199 5.00 -3.96 28.39
CA ALA A 199 5.61 -4.89 27.46
C ALA A 199 5.80 -6.27 28.10
N GLN A 200 5.32 -7.29 27.39
CA GLN A 200 5.56 -8.69 27.70
C GLN A 200 6.86 -9.13 27.03
N ARG A 201 7.64 -9.99 27.70
CA ARG A 201 8.92 -10.50 27.17
C ARG A 201 8.87 -11.99 26.86
N VAL A 202 9.82 -12.44 26.06
CA VAL A 202 10.06 -13.85 25.72
C VAL A 202 11.57 -14.06 25.61
N GLU A 203 12.06 -15.24 26.00
CA GLU A 203 13.44 -15.63 25.76
C GLU A 203 13.55 -16.44 24.48
N PHE A 204 14.54 -16.12 23.65
CA PHE A 204 14.86 -16.82 22.41
C PHE A 204 16.38 -16.73 22.16
N GLU A 205 17.04 -17.82 21.75
CA GLU A 205 18.52 -17.92 21.64
C GLU A 205 19.31 -17.38 22.85
N GLY A 206 18.80 -17.59 24.07
CA GLY A 206 19.41 -17.06 25.31
C GLY A 206 19.40 -15.53 25.39
N ARG A 207 18.46 -14.87 24.70
CA ARG A 207 18.29 -13.41 24.68
C ARG A 207 16.83 -13.03 24.89
N GLN A 208 16.61 -11.95 25.60
CA GLN A 208 15.27 -11.41 25.88
C GLN A 208 14.79 -10.50 24.74
N TYR A 209 13.58 -10.77 24.25
CA TYR A 209 12.86 -10.06 23.19
C TYR A 209 11.51 -9.53 23.69
N ILE A 210 10.92 -8.57 22.99
CA ILE A 210 9.56 -8.10 23.23
C ILE A 210 8.56 -9.01 22.51
N LYS A 211 7.68 -9.65 23.28
CA LYS A 211 6.65 -10.59 22.82
C LYS A 211 5.38 -9.90 22.36
N SER A 212 4.95 -8.87 23.09
CA SER A 212 3.80 -8.01 22.77
C SER A 212 3.77 -6.79 23.68
N PHE A 213 2.94 -5.80 23.36
CA PHE A 213 2.57 -4.75 24.32
C PHE A 213 1.12 -4.94 24.79
N SER A 214 0.72 -4.16 25.80
CA SER A 214 -0.63 -4.14 26.36
C SER A 214 -0.89 -2.83 27.10
N THR A 215 -2.17 -2.45 27.28
CA THR A 215 -2.56 -1.23 28.02
C THR A 215 -2.91 -1.48 29.49
N THR A 216 -2.68 -2.71 29.96
CA THR A 216 -2.82 -3.18 31.34
C THR A 216 -1.71 -4.18 31.62
N ARG A 217 -1.25 -4.27 32.88
CA ARG A 217 -0.33 -5.34 33.31
C ARG A 217 -1.08 -6.67 33.28
N LYS A 218 -0.53 -7.70 32.63
CA LYS A 218 -1.08 -9.06 32.59
C LYS A 218 -0.29 -10.03 33.47
N SER A 219 1.01 -9.78 33.64
CA SER A 219 1.96 -10.59 34.41
C SER A 219 2.80 -9.70 35.32
N GLU A 220 3.27 -10.24 36.45
CA GLU A 220 4.27 -9.54 37.26
C GLU A 220 5.58 -9.31 36.50
N SER A 221 5.91 -10.16 35.54
CA SER A 221 7.09 -10.01 34.65
C SER A 221 6.94 -8.97 33.54
N ASP A 222 5.75 -8.37 33.34
CA ASP A 222 5.57 -7.33 32.33
C ASP A 222 6.28 -6.02 32.75
N THR A 223 7.05 -5.44 31.82
CA THR A 223 7.75 -4.16 32.06
C THR A 223 6.83 -2.98 31.75
N LYS A 224 6.63 -2.03 32.69
CA LYS A 224 6.00 -0.73 32.37
C LYS A 224 6.94 0.06 31.46
N LEU A 225 6.49 0.41 30.25
CA LEU A 225 7.28 1.20 29.29
C LEU A 225 6.92 2.68 29.29
N PHE A 226 5.67 3.00 29.60
CA PHE A 226 5.15 4.37 29.49
C PHE A 226 3.98 4.60 30.43
N GLU A 227 3.80 5.86 30.80
CA GLU A 227 2.59 6.41 31.38
C GLU A 227 2.28 7.70 30.64
N ALA A 228 1.09 7.78 30.05
CA ALA A 228 0.73 8.91 29.21
C ALA A 228 0.21 10.06 30.06
N ILE A 229 0.78 11.25 29.88
CA ILE A 229 0.31 12.50 30.48
C ILE A 229 -0.39 13.33 29.38
N PRO A 230 -1.61 13.86 29.62
CA PRO A 230 -2.30 14.70 28.64
C PRO A 230 -1.49 15.92 28.22
N GLY A 231 -1.53 16.25 26.92
CA GLY A 231 -0.87 17.44 26.36
C GLY A 231 0.63 17.30 26.06
N ILE A 232 1.27 16.17 26.40
CA ILE A 232 2.70 15.96 26.14
C ILE A 232 2.88 14.97 24.98
N ARG A 233 3.83 15.26 24.08
CA ARG A 233 4.23 14.41 22.95
C ARG A 233 5.08 13.23 23.42
N ALA A 234 5.03 12.12 22.69
CA ALA A 234 5.84 10.95 22.99
C ALA A 234 6.91 10.72 21.91
N SER A 235 8.14 10.41 22.34
CA SER A 235 9.22 9.96 21.48
C SER A 235 9.49 8.47 21.76
N VAL A 236 9.39 7.62 20.73
CA VAL A 236 9.40 6.16 20.82
C VAL A 236 10.66 5.60 20.15
N TYR A 237 11.42 4.79 20.89
CA TYR A 237 12.70 4.23 20.46
C TYR A 237 12.67 2.70 20.56
N PHE A 238 12.93 1.98 19.47
CA PHE A 238 13.10 0.52 19.46
C PHE A 238 14.54 0.15 19.15
N ALA A 239 15.15 -0.72 19.94
CA ALA A 239 16.40 -1.39 19.57
C ALA A 239 16.05 -2.77 19.01
N VAL A 240 16.48 -3.05 17.79
CA VAL A 240 16.11 -4.23 16.99
C VAL A 240 17.38 -4.96 16.56
N ASP A 241 17.39 -6.29 16.64
CA ASP A 241 18.36 -7.14 15.91
C ASP A 241 17.63 -8.06 14.93
N LEU A 242 18.38 -8.92 14.22
CA LEU A 242 17.87 -9.81 13.18
C LEU A 242 16.72 -10.76 13.61
N LEU A 243 16.51 -10.93 14.91
CA LEU A 243 15.45 -11.79 15.47
C LEU A 243 14.32 -10.96 16.14
N GLY A 244 14.35 -9.64 16.01
CA GLY A 244 13.28 -8.73 16.41
C GLY A 244 13.65 -7.73 17.51
N ILE A 245 12.63 -7.23 18.20
CA ILE A 245 12.73 -6.10 19.13
C ILE A 245 13.32 -6.55 20.47
N ARG A 246 14.41 -5.91 20.90
CA ARG A 246 15.17 -6.21 22.13
C ARG A 246 14.87 -5.23 23.27
N LYS A 247 14.86 -3.94 22.97
CA LYS A 247 14.64 -2.84 23.92
C LYS A 247 13.61 -1.88 23.34
N VAL A 248 12.78 -1.30 24.20
CA VAL A 248 11.86 -0.20 23.84
C VAL A 248 11.92 0.83 24.94
N ALA A 249 12.05 2.10 24.56
CA ALA A 249 11.94 3.25 25.45
C ALA A 249 10.90 4.21 24.88
N ILE A 250 10.11 4.83 25.75
CA ILE A 250 9.11 5.84 25.38
C ILE A 250 9.31 7.02 26.32
N THR A 251 9.80 8.12 25.78
CA THR A 251 10.09 9.36 26.52
C THR A 251 9.00 10.40 26.24
N GLN A 252 8.88 11.38 27.13
CA GLN A 252 7.93 12.51 26.99
C GLN A 252 8.61 13.77 26.43
N ASP A 253 9.91 13.66 26.16
CA ASP A 253 10.87 14.69 25.82
C ASP A 253 11.85 14.18 24.76
N ASP A 254 12.54 15.09 24.07
CA ASP A 254 13.57 14.74 23.07
C ASP A 254 14.92 14.34 23.70
N ASN A 255 14.96 14.19 25.02
CA ASN A 255 16.04 13.52 25.74
C ASN A 255 16.21 12.10 25.19
N THR A 256 17.12 11.99 24.24
CA THR A 256 17.41 10.72 23.56
C THR A 256 18.09 9.82 24.59
N PRO A 257 17.47 8.68 24.98
CA PRO A 257 18.05 7.78 25.96
C PRO A 257 19.41 7.28 25.45
N SER A 258 20.33 6.90 26.34
CA SER A 258 21.70 6.51 25.96
C SER A 258 21.70 5.33 24.97
N LEU A 259 21.77 5.65 23.67
CA LEU A 259 21.71 4.69 22.59
C LEU A 259 23.07 3.99 22.50
N ASN A 260 23.25 2.91 23.26
CA ASN A 260 24.46 2.10 23.20
C ASN A 260 24.61 1.47 21.80
N GLN A 261 25.38 2.13 20.92
CA GLN A 261 25.58 1.71 19.53
C GLN A 261 26.42 0.42 19.42
N GLY A 262 27.17 0.07 20.46
CA GLY A 262 28.02 -1.13 20.50
C GLY A 262 27.29 -2.48 20.58
N ASP A 263 26.00 -2.52 20.93
CA ASP A 263 25.25 -3.78 21.15
C ASP A 263 24.94 -4.55 19.85
N GLY A 264 25.28 -4.01 18.67
CA GLY A 264 24.89 -4.55 17.36
C GLY A 264 23.40 -4.38 17.04
N LEU A 265 22.73 -3.41 17.68
CA LEU A 265 21.30 -3.15 17.55
C LEU A 265 21.03 -1.95 16.63
N ARG A 266 20.10 -2.11 15.68
CA ARG A 266 19.53 -0.99 14.92
C ARG A 266 18.53 -0.26 15.81
N TRP A 267 18.69 1.06 15.95
CA TRP A 267 17.69 1.90 16.63
C TRP A 267 16.70 2.48 15.62
N VAL A 268 15.42 2.15 15.77
CA VAL A 268 14.30 2.77 15.05
C VAL A 268 13.70 3.85 15.95
N VAL A 269 13.72 5.10 15.50
CA VAL A 269 13.44 6.28 16.33
C VAL A 269 12.28 7.07 15.72
N ASN A 270 11.21 7.24 16.51
CA ASN A 270 9.99 7.94 16.12
C ASN A 270 9.73 9.08 17.13
N ARG A 271 10.22 10.29 16.84
CA ARG A 271 10.10 11.43 17.76
C ARG A 271 8.75 12.15 17.68
N GLN A 272 8.43 12.87 18.74
CA GLN A 272 7.39 13.91 18.82
C GLN A 272 5.99 13.49 18.31
N LYS A 273 5.56 12.24 18.52
CA LYS A 273 4.22 11.80 18.10
C LYS A 273 3.16 12.28 19.10
N ASP A 274 2.15 12.96 18.60
CA ASP A 274 0.99 13.45 19.37
C ASP A 274 0.10 12.29 19.86
N LEU A 275 -0.50 12.44 21.04
CA LEU A 275 -1.47 11.49 21.58
C LEU A 275 -2.88 11.76 21.02
N PRO A 276 -3.65 10.74 20.57
CA PRO A 276 -3.34 9.31 20.58
C PRO A 276 -2.64 8.82 19.30
N PHE A 277 -1.42 8.30 19.43
CA PHE A 277 -0.73 7.56 18.37
C PHE A 277 -0.98 6.04 18.49
N SER A 278 -0.38 5.28 17.59
CA SER A 278 -0.37 3.82 17.66
C SER A 278 1.02 3.28 17.42
N ILE A 279 1.38 2.20 18.10
CA ILE A 279 2.51 1.37 17.71
C ILE A 279 1.94 0.23 16.87
N LYS A 280 2.20 0.24 15.56
CA LYS A 280 2.03 -0.96 14.72
C LYS A 280 3.36 -1.68 14.68
N VAL A 281 3.43 -2.84 15.34
CA VAL A 281 4.42 -3.84 14.93
C VAL A 281 3.88 -4.51 13.67
N LYS A 282 4.11 -3.87 12.51
CA LYS A 282 4.42 -4.66 11.32
C LYS A 282 5.76 -5.33 11.62
N SER A 283 5.89 -6.61 11.29
CA SER A 283 7.10 -7.36 11.63
C SER A 283 8.32 -6.73 10.93
N ASP A 284 9.43 -6.70 11.66
CA ASP A 284 10.75 -6.18 11.27
C ASP A 284 10.85 -4.67 10.96
N LEU A 285 9.73 -3.96 10.77
CA LEU A 285 9.66 -2.49 10.75
C LEU A 285 8.54 -1.95 11.65
N VAL A 286 8.92 -1.44 12.82
CA VAL A 286 7.96 -0.86 13.78
C VAL A 286 7.51 0.53 13.34
N ASP A 287 6.41 0.54 12.60
CA ASP A 287 5.66 1.73 12.20
C ASP A 287 4.96 2.36 13.42
N VAL A 288 5.53 3.45 13.95
CA VAL A 288 4.81 4.36 14.87
C VAL A 288 4.14 5.46 14.07
N SER A 289 3.36 5.06 13.06
CA SER A 289 2.34 5.93 12.51
C SER A 289 1.39 6.33 13.64
N SER A 290 1.06 7.61 13.71
CA SER A 290 -0.31 7.99 14.05
C SER A 290 -1.19 7.29 13.01
N SER A 291 -1.76 6.11 13.31
CA SER A 291 -2.27 5.22 12.25
C SER A 291 -3.49 5.80 11.55
N GLN A 292 -3.22 6.59 10.52
CA GLN A 292 -4.16 7.03 9.51
C GLN A 292 -4.25 5.88 8.50
N PRO A 293 -5.39 5.17 8.39
CA PRO A 293 -5.46 3.91 7.67
C PRO A 293 -4.93 3.96 6.24
N GLU A 294 -4.12 2.95 5.92
CA GLU A 294 -3.69 2.63 4.55
C GLU A 294 -4.93 2.30 3.73
N GLY A 295 -5.27 3.22 2.82
CA GLY A 295 -6.51 3.20 2.04
C GLY A 295 -6.66 4.46 1.20
N VAL A 296 -7.66 4.46 0.32
CA VAL A 296 -8.11 5.63 -0.44
C VAL A 296 -9.22 6.31 0.34
N TRP A 297 -9.19 7.64 0.43
CA TRP A 297 -10.18 8.41 1.20
C TRP A 297 -11.11 9.18 0.27
N VAL A 298 -12.39 8.80 0.29
CA VAL A 298 -13.47 9.41 -0.49
C VAL A 298 -14.39 10.14 0.49
N TYR A 299 -14.56 11.44 0.30
CA TYR A 299 -15.58 12.22 0.97
C TYR A 299 -16.75 12.44 0.01
N ILE A 300 -17.93 11.98 0.40
CA ILE A 300 -19.18 12.27 -0.29
C ILE A 300 -19.86 13.39 0.52
N PRO A 301 -19.71 14.67 0.15
CA PRO A 301 -20.54 15.73 0.71
C PRO A 301 -22.00 15.45 0.33
N VAL A 302 -22.92 15.62 1.28
CA VAL A 302 -24.37 15.46 1.08
C VAL A 302 -25.04 16.70 1.67
N ASP A 303 -25.93 17.34 0.90
CA ASP A 303 -26.60 18.56 1.34
C ASP A 303 -27.61 18.28 2.48
N ARG A 304 -28.02 19.31 3.22
CA ARG A 304 -28.93 19.17 4.39
C ARG A 304 -30.31 18.58 4.05
N ASP A 305 -30.78 18.79 2.83
CA ASP A 305 -32.05 18.31 2.26
C ASP A 305 -31.86 17.07 1.36
N GLU A 306 -30.62 16.58 1.26
CA GLU A 306 -30.24 15.44 0.45
C GLU A 306 -30.02 14.18 1.32
N ARG A 307 -30.25 13.02 0.72
CA ARG A 307 -30.05 11.69 1.31
C ARG A 307 -29.62 10.72 0.22
N ILE A 308 -28.92 9.66 0.62
CA ILE A 308 -28.75 8.47 -0.21
C ILE A 308 -30.15 7.89 -0.46
N ALA A 309 -30.52 7.75 -1.73
CA ALA A 309 -31.80 7.21 -2.17
C ALA A 309 -31.65 5.80 -2.75
N GLU A 310 -30.53 5.51 -3.40
CA GLU A 310 -30.28 4.22 -4.07
C GLU A 310 -28.83 3.76 -3.90
N LEU A 311 -28.66 2.43 -3.88
CA LEU A 311 -27.36 1.77 -3.99
C LEU A 311 -27.35 0.82 -5.18
N TRP A 312 -26.31 0.95 -5.98
CA TRP A 312 -26.09 0.24 -7.23
C TRP A 312 -24.74 -0.50 -7.17
N PHE A 313 -24.62 -1.61 -7.89
CA PHE A 313 -23.40 -2.40 -7.97
C PHE A 313 -22.96 -2.55 -9.42
N ARG A 314 -21.82 -1.98 -9.77
CA ARG A 314 -21.22 -2.10 -11.10
C ARG A 314 -20.28 -3.29 -11.13
N LYS A 315 -20.40 -4.11 -12.18
CA LYS A 315 -19.58 -5.29 -12.46
C LYS A 315 -19.06 -5.17 -13.89
N GLU A 316 -17.82 -5.57 -14.09
CA GLU A 316 -17.25 -5.76 -15.41
C GLU A 316 -17.68 -7.10 -16.00
N ASP A 317 -18.18 -7.10 -17.24
CA ASP A 317 -18.70 -8.31 -17.87
C ASP A 317 -17.57 -9.27 -18.30
N PRO A 318 -17.78 -10.61 -18.25
CA PRO A 318 -16.73 -11.60 -18.50
C PRO A 318 -16.03 -11.48 -19.86
N ASP A 319 -16.78 -11.04 -20.87
CA ASP A 319 -16.41 -11.09 -22.28
C ASP A 319 -16.00 -9.70 -22.83
N SER A 320 -15.78 -8.73 -21.93
CA SER A 320 -15.15 -7.45 -22.31
C SER A 320 -13.69 -7.70 -22.68
N ILE A 321 -13.31 -7.34 -23.91
CA ILE A 321 -11.97 -7.58 -24.45
C ILE A 321 -10.97 -6.60 -23.82
N SER A 322 -10.48 -6.89 -22.62
CA SER A 322 -9.21 -6.33 -22.16
C SER A 322 -8.08 -6.94 -23.01
N THR A 323 -7.39 -6.13 -23.80
CA THR A 323 -6.31 -6.60 -24.69
C THR A 323 -5.00 -6.92 -23.96
N LEU A 324 -5.03 -6.95 -22.62
CA LEU A 324 -3.92 -7.33 -21.76
C LEU A 324 -3.97 -8.85 -21.44
N PRO A 325 -2.81 -9.54 -21.37
CA PRO A 325 -2.76 -10.97 -21.04
C PRO A 325 -3.44 -11.34 -19.71
N GLU A 326 -4.02 -12.55 -19.69
CA GLU A 326 -5.14 -12.92 -18.83
C GLU A 326 -4.84 -13.00 -17.30
N HIS A 327 -5.94 -13.04 -16.53
CA HIS A 327 -6.05 -13.65 -15.20
C HIS A 327 -5.35 -13.03 -13.97
N ARG A 328 -4.75 -11.83 -14.03
CA ARG A 328 -4.05 -11.27 -12.83
C ARG A 328 -4.88 -10.43 -11.83
N PHE A 329 -6.16 -10.12 -12.09
CA PHE A 329 -6.97 -9.26 -11.20
C PHE A 329 -8.39 -9.80 -10.95
N PRO A 330 -8.96 -9.59 -9.74
CA PRO A 330 -10.35 -9.96 -9.45
C PRO A 330 -11.32 -9.01 -10.17
N LYS A 331 -12.24 -9.57 -10.97
CA LYS A 331 -13.25 -8.84 -11.78
C LYS A 331 -13.76 -7.59 -11.04
N HIS A 332 -13.58 -6.42 -11.64
CA HIS A 332 -13.78 -5.17 -10.93
C HIS A 332 -15.23 -4.98 -10.50
N ARG A 333 -15.37 -4.58 -9.24
CA ARG A 333 -16.65 -4.33 -8.56
C ARG A 333 -16.59 -2.94 -7.95
N SER A 334 -17.65 -2.16 -8.13
CA SER A 334 -17.75 -0.81 -7.58
C SER A 334 -19.13 -0.61 -6.98
N LEU A 335 -19.19 -0.04 -5.78
CA LEU A 335 -20.43 0.41 -5.18
C LEU A 335 -20.74 1.80 -5.73
N LEU A 336 -21.95 2.01 -6.25
CA LEU A 336 -22.41 3.30 -6.71
C LEU A 336 -23.53 3.79 -5.79
N VAL A 337 -23.45 5.07 -5.42
CA VAL A 337 -24.38 5.72 -4.49
C VAL A 337 -25.13 6.81 -5.25
N ARG A 338 -26.47 6.76 -5.30
CA ARG A 338 -27.28 7.84 -5.90
C ARG A 338 -28.17 8.52 -4.85
N THR A 339 -28.26 9.84 -4.92
CA THR A 339 -29.04 10.66 -3.97
C THR A 339 -30.44 11.00 -4.49
N ASN A 340 -31.32 11.50 -3.61
CA ASN A 340 -32.64 12.03 -4.01
C ASN A 340 -32.55 13.29 -4.91
N LYS A 341 -31.40 13.96 -4.96
CA LYS A 341 -31.12 15.05 -5.92
C LYS A 341 -30.58 14.53 -7.27
N GLY A 342 -30.43 13.21 -7.42
CA GLY A 342 -29.91 12.58 -8.63
C GLY A 342 -28.38 12.55 -8.74
N ARG A 343 -27.62 13.06 -7.77
CA ARG A 343 -26.15 13.00 -7.81
C ARG A 343 -25.68 11.56 -7.63
N GLY A 344 -24.71 11.13 -8.44
CA GLY A 344 -24.13 9.79 -8.43
C GLY A 344 -22.66 9.79 -8.04
N PHE A 345 -22.26 8.86 -7.17
CA PHE A 345 -20.88 8.70 -6.69
C PHE A 345 -20.39 7.27 -6.91
N VAL A 346 -19.20 7.13 -7.50
CA VAL A 346 -18.53 5.83 -7.69
C VAL A 346 -17.56 5.58 -6.54
N VAL A 347 -17.74 4.45 -5.83
CA VAL A 347 -16.86 3.98 -4.75
C VAL A 347 -16.23 2.66 -5.19
N GLY A 348 -15.08 2.75 -5.84
CA GLY A 348 -14.32 1.63 -6.38
C GLY A 348 -13.39 2.07 -7.52
N THR A 349 -12.66 1.10 -8.10
CA THR A 349 -11.72 1.31 -9.21
C THR A 349 -12.35 2.08 -10.39
N PHE A 350 -11.59 2.96 -11.04
CA PHE A 350 -12.01 3.59 -12.29
C PHE A 350 -11.69 2.68 -13.48
N ILE A 351 -12.65 2.51 -14.39
CA ILE A 351 -12.49 1.68 -15.60
C ILE A 351 -12.19 2.62 -16.78
N LYS A 352 -11.10 2.33 -17.49
CA LYS A 352 -10.48 3.21 -18.50
C LYS A 352 -10.94 2.89 -19.93
N GLU A 353 -11.09 1.61 -20.22
CA GLU A 353 -11.23 1.05 -21.57
C GLU A 353 -12.71 0.88 -21.96
N ALA A 354 -12.97 0.51 -23.21
CA ALA A 354 -14.31 0.31 -23.76
C ALA A 354 -14.95 -1.00 -23.26
N CYS A 355 -15.26 -1.06 -21.97
CA CYS A 355 -15.84 -2.24 -21.31
C CYS A 355 -17.38 -2.27 -21.42
N ASN A 356 -17.92 -3.49 -21.48
CA ASN A 356 -19.33 -3.76 -21.18
C ASN A 356 -19.49 -3.89 -19.66
N LEU A 357 -20.38 -3.08 -19.09
CA LEU A 357 -20.54 -2.94 -17.66
C LEU A 357 -21.98 -3.28 -17.26
N THR A 358 -22.15 -4.30 -16.43
CA THR A 358 -23.43 -4.66 -15.81
C THR A 358 -23.64 -3.90 -14.51
N TYR A 359 -24.70 -3.09 -14.47
CA TYR A 359 -25.17 -2.36 -13.29
C TYR A 359 -26.33 -3.12 -12.66
N GLN A 360 -26.23 -3.42 -11.38
CA GLN A 360 -27.31 -4.03 -10.61
C GLN A 360 -27.86 -3.03 -9.59
N LEU A 361 -29.16 -2.73 -9.63
CA LEU A 361 -29.81 -2.02 -8.52
C LEU A 361 -29.82 -2.97 -7.30
N ILE A 362 -29.19 -2.58 -6.20
CA ILE A 362 -29.15 -3.39 -4.98
C ILE A 362 -30.36 -3.07 -4.11
N ALA A 363 -30.56 -1.77 -3.83
CA ALA A 363 -31.55 -1.30 -2.90
C ALA A 363 -31.96 0.16 -3.16
N THR A 364 -33.20 0.47 -2.80
CA THR A 364 -33.70 1.84 -2.65
C THR A 364 -34.14 2.07 -1.21
N PHE A 365 -33.91 3.28 -0.72
CA PHE A 365 -34.21 3.68 0.65
C PHE A 365 -35.55 4.42 0.75
N PRO A 366 -36.20 4.43 1.93
CA PRO A 366 -37.43 5.17 2.17
C PRO A 366 -37.32 6.66 1.76
N PRO A 367 -38.40 7.25 1.21
CA PRO A 367 -38.39 8.66 0.82
C PRO A 367 -38.43 9.62 2.01
N ALA A 368 -38.69 9.14 3.22
CA ALA A 368 -38.69 9.89 4.46
C ALA A 368 -38.27 9.00 5.65
N GLY A 369 -37.74 9.62 6.70
CA GLY A 369 -37.23 8.92 7.89
C GLY A 369 -35.75 8.50 7.79
N PRO A 370 -35.10 8.14 8.92
CA PRO A 370 -33.70 7.77 8.95
C PRO A 370 -33.49 6.28 8.63
N SER A 371 -32.78 5.99 7.53
CA SER A 371 -32.21 4.66 7.27
C SER A 371 -30.99 4.40 8.15
N ARG A 372 -30.86 3.20 8.72
CA ARG A 372 -29.68 2.81 9.51
C ARG A 372 -28.74 1.92 8.70
N MET A 373 -27.45 2.28 8.72
CA MET A 373 -26.36 1.48 8.16
C MET A 373 -25.44 1.01 9.27
N LEU A 374 -25.25 -0.31 9.36
CA LEU A 374 -24.21 -0.97 10.15
C LEU A 374 -23.03 -1.26 9.21
N TYR A 375 -21.79 -1.06 9.66
CA TYR A 375 -20.61 -1.46 8.90
C TYR A 375 -19.72 -2.40 9.73
N CYS A 376 -19.12 -3.39 9.07
CA CYS A 376 -18.18 -4.31 9.69
C CYS A 376 -16.99 -4.58 8.76
N LYS A 377 -15.77 -4.26 9.19
CA LYS A 377 -14.55 -4.56 8.45
C LYS A 377 -14.07 -5.97 8.82
N THR A 378 -14.03 -6.86 7.84
CA THR A 378 -13.53 -8.23 8.02
C THR A 378 -12.04 -8.36 7.73
N LYS A 379 -11.44 -9.49 8.16
CA LYS A 379 -10.07 -9.86 7.74
C LYS A 379 -10.03 -10.01 6.21
N GLY A 380 -8.93 -9.58 5.59
CA GLY A 380 -8.82 -9.54 4.12
C GLY A 380 -9.45 -8.29 3.47
N GLY A 381 -9.54 -7.17 4.20
CA GLY A 381 -9.88 -5.85 3.65
C GLY A 381 -11.37 -5.55 3.46
N LYS A 382 -12.16 -6.58 3.07
CA LYS A 382 -13.59 -6.49 2.75
C LYS A 382 -14.44 -5.81 3.83
N ILE A 383 -15.35 -4.95 3.39
CA ILE A 383 -16.29 -4.18 4.21
C ILE A 383 -17.69 -4.72 3.98
N TRP A 384 -18.34 -5.17 5.06
CA TRP A 384 -19.77 -5.45 5.06
C TRP A 384 -20.53 -4.17 5.38
N LEU A 385 -21.53 -3.84 4.56
CA LEU A 385 -22.50 -2.77 4.78
C LEU A 385 -23.88 -3.41 4.95
N GLY A 386 -24.39 -3.44 6.17
CA GLY A 386 -25.74 -3.92 6.50
C GLY A 386 -26.70 -2.75 6.63
N PHE A 387 -27.90 -2.86 6.07
CA PHE A 387 -28.92 -1.79 6.09
C PHE A 387 -30.24 -2.29 6.66
N GLU A 388 -30.78 -1.55 7.62
CA GLU A 388 -32.15 -1.74 8.10
C GLU A 388 -33.14 -1.03 7.16
N GLN A 389 -34.31 -1.63 6.91
CA GLN A 389 -35.48 -0.98 6.28
C GLN A 389 -35.25 -0.43 4.85
N ALA A 390 -34.79 -1.27 3.93
CA ALA A 390 -34.66 -0.92 2.52
C ALA A 390 -35.49 -1.84 1.61
N THR A 391 -35.92 -1.33 0.45
CA THR A 391 -36.48 -2.15 -0.63
C THR A 391 -35.33 -2.68 -1.47
N THR A 392 -35.14 -4.00 -1.46
CA THR A 392 -34.12 -4.71 -2.24
C THR A 392 -34.67 -5.19 -3.57
N TRP A 393 -33.80 -5.30 -4.57
CA TRP A 393 -34.18 -5.67 -5.94
C TRP A 393 -33.34 -6.86 -6.37
N GLU A 394 -34.00 -7.98 -6.70
CA GLU A 394 -33.31 -9.20 -7.09
C GLU A 394 -33.10 -9.23 -8.60
N GLN A 395 -31.84 -9.38 -9.01
CA GLN A 395 -31.39 -9.60 -10.39
C GLN A 395 -31.80 -8.56 -11.44
N HIS A 396 -32.25 -7.35 -11.05
CA HIS A 396 -32.41 -6.24 -11.99
C HIS A 396 -31.04 -5.71 -12.43
N ASN A 397 -30.55 -6.27 -13.54
CA ASN A 397 -29.25 -5.98 -14.16
C ASN A 397 -29.48 -5.19 -15.45
N ILE A 398 -28.69 -4.13 -15.66
CA ILE A 398 -28.69 -3.27 -16.85
C ILE A 398 -27.28 -3.31 -17.44
N ALA A 399 -27.14 -3.79 -18.67
CA ALA A 399 -25.87 -3.76 -19.40
C ALA A 399 -25.71 -2.42 -20.12
N VAL A 400 -24.56 -1.75 -19.95
CA VAL A 400 -24.23 -0.52 -20.66
C VAL A 400 -22.79 -0.60 -21.19
N SER A 401 -22.63 -0.45 -22.51
CA SER A 401 -21.34 -0.28 -23.18
C SER A 401 -20.97 1.19 -23.19
N PHE A 402 -19.72 1.53 -22.86
CA PHE A 402 -19.21 2.90 -22.90
C PHE A 402 -18.21 3.08 -24.05
N PRO A 403 -18.29 4.16 -24.83
CA PRO A 403 -17.27 4.48 -25.82
C PRO A 403 -15.96 4.91 -25.13
N GLU A 404 -14.85 4.74 -25.85
CA GLU A 404 -13.52 5.14 -25.41
C GLU A 404 -13.45 6.63 -25.02
N LYS A 405 -12.82 6.94 -23.88
CA LYS A 405 -12.65 8.32 -23.40
C LYS A 405 -11.40 8.99 -23.98
N SER A 406 -11.43 10.34 -23.97
CA SER A 406 -10.55 11.23 -24.75
C SER A 406 -9.03 11.00 -24.61
N LYS A 407 -8.29 11.54 -25.60
CA LYS A 407 -6.90 11.25 -26.01
C LYS A 407 -5.81 11.34 -24.94
N PHE A 408 -6.04 11.99 -23.80
CA PHE A 408 -5.00 12.26 -22.78
C PHE A 408 -4.70 11.07 -21.84
N SER A 409 -4.95 9.82 -22.28
CA SER A 409 -4.85 8.62 -21.45
C SER A 409 -3.67 7.68 -21.80
N ILE A 410 -2.55 8.27 -22.25
CA ILE A 410 -1.40 7.61 -22.90
C ILE A 410 -0.77 6.44 -22.10
N TYR A 411 -0.93 6.40 -20.77
CA TYR A 411 -0.34 5.36 -19.91
C TYR A 411 -1.36 4.29 -19.46
N SER A 412 -0.98 3.01 -19.52
CA SER A 412 -1.83 1.82 -19.24
C SER A 412 -1.99 1.45 -17.76
N SER A 413 -1.45 2.23 -16.82
CA SER A 413 -1.57 1.93 -15.38
C SER A 413 -2.95 2.29 -14.80
N MET A 414 -3.50 1.37 -13.99
CA MET A 414 -4.83 1.42 -13.40
C MET A 414 -5.05 2.67 -12.51
N ALA A 415 -6.09 3.45 -12.82
CA ALA A 415 -6.55 4.54 -11.96
C ALA A 415 -7.51 3.98 -10.88
N ILE A 416 -7.24 4.30 -9.61
CA ILE A 416 -8.02 3.77 -8.48
C ILE A 416 -9.23 4.66 -8.18
N LEU A 417 -9.15 5.96 -8.48
CA LEU A 417 -10.25 6.90 -8.35
C LEU A 417 -10.17 7.94 -9.47
N ALA A 418 -11.33 8.27 -10.07
CA ALA A 418 -11.49 9.45 -10.91
C ALA A 418 -12.74 10.21 -10.48
N SER A 419 -12.72 11.54 -10.64
CA SER A 419 -13.79 12.45 -10.22
C SER A 419 -13.78 13.68 -11.13
N THR A 420 -14.96 14.16 -11.52
CA THR A 420 -15.12 15.36 -12.36
C THR A 420 -16.09 16.33 -11.68
N ALA A 421 -15.88 17.65 -11.82
CA ALA A 421 -16.76 18.70 -11.29
C ALA A 421 -16.85 19.90 -12.25
N GLU A 422 -17.99 20.62 -12.27
CA GLU A 422 -18.09 21.90 -13.00
C GLU A 422 -17.35 22.98 -12.18
N LEU A 423 -16.58 23.85 -12.84
CA LEU A 423 -15.84 24.94 -12.17
C LEU A 423 -16.63 26.26 -12.08
N ARG A 424 -17.79 26.33 -12.74
CA ARG A 424 -18.70 27.48 -12.68
C ARG A 424 -19.22 27.68 -11.26
N ASP A 425 -19.36 28.93 -10.84
CA ASP A 425 -19.98 29.37 -9.58
C ASP A 425 -19.34 28.80 -8.30
N VAL A 426 -18.15 28.18 -8.39
CA VAL A 426 -17.30 27.86 -7.23
C VAL A 426 -16.91 29.18 -6.53
N ARG A 427 -16.98 29.20 -5.20
CA ARG A 427 -16.62 30.35 -4.35
C ARG A 427 -15.40 30.11 -3.48
N THR A 428 -15.21 28.89 -3.00
CA THR A 428 -14.03 28.52 -2.22
C THR A 428 -13.47 27.16 -2.61
N VAL A 429 -12.16 27.06 -2.64
CA VAL A 429 -11.39 25.83 -2.86
C VAL A 429 -10.71 25.44 -1.55
N THR A 430 -10.94 24.24 -1.04
CA THR A 430 -10.22 23.72 0.14
C THR A 430 -9.37 22.53 -0.28
N VAL A 431 -8.04 22.64 -0.19
CA VAL A 431 -7.14 21.59 -0.69
C VAL A 431 -6.89 20.50 0.36
N CYS A 432 -6.73 19.25 -0.08
CA CYS A 432 -6.38 18.12 0.77
C CYS A 432 -4.90 17.73 0.57
N ARG A 433 -4.12 17.78 1.65
CA ARG A 433 -2.71 17.34 1.63
C ARG A 433 -2.57 15.82 1.75
N GLY A 434 -1.53 15.29 1.12
CA GLY A 434 -1.09 13.92 1.36
C GLY A 434 -0.67 13.68 2.81
N TRP A 435 -0.78 12.41 3.25
CA TRP A 435 -0.39 11.99 4.61
C TRP A 435 0.55 10.78 4.64
N ARG A 436 0.91 10.21 3.47
CA ARG A 436 1.69 8.98 3.37
C ARG A 436 3.21 9.17 3.53
N HIS A 437 3.71 10.39 3.37
CA HIS A 437 5.11 10.76 3.56
C HIS A 437 5.17 12.09 4.32
N GLU A 438 5.95 12.16 5.41
CA GLU A 438 6.02 13.36 6.27
C GLU A 438 6.85 14.50 5.64
N TRP A 439 7.72 14.20 4.67
CA TRP A 439 8.45 15.18 3.85
C TRP A 439 7.78 15.38 2.48
N ASN A 440 7.46 16.64 2.16
CA ASN A 440 6.93 17.09 0.86
C ASN A 440 5.62 16.38 0.41
N ALA A 441 4.58 16.51 1.22
CA ALA A 441 3.23 16.07 0.88
C ALA A 441 2.57 17.01 -0.14
N GLY A 442 2.45 16.54 -1.39
CA GLY A 442 1.65 17.19 -2.43
C GLY A 442 0.14 17.23 -2.10
N ILE A 443 -0.60 17.96 -2.92
CA ILE A 443 -2.05 18.06 -2.89
C ILE A 443 -2.64 16.88 -3.67
N ILE A 444 -3.58 16.15 -3.06
CA ILE A 444 -4.10 14.88 -3.59
C ILE A 444 -5.60 14.93 -3.92
N GLY A 445 -6.24 16.07 -3.66
CA GLY A 445 -7.64 16.34 -3.92
C GLY A 445 -8.05 17.74 -3.46
N MET A 446 -9.25 18.18 -3.88
CA MET A 446 -9.81 19.51 -3.65
C MET A 446 -11.30 19.40 -3.32
N LEU A 447 -11.76 20.06 -2.25
CA LEU A 447 -13.17 20.23 -1.95
C LEU A 447 -13.63 21.60 -2.47
N LEU A 448 -14.47 21.58 -3.49
CA LEU A 448 -15.09 22.77 -4.07
C LEU A 448 -16.35 23.12 -3.28
N THR A 449 -16.59 24.40 -3.02
CA THR A 449 -17.87 24.91 -2.47
C THR A 449 -18.43 25.99 -3.40
N TYR A 450 -19.70 25.86 -3.75
CA TYR A 450 -20.39 26.68 -4.75
C TYR A 450 -21.17 27.85 -4.13
N ALA A 451 -21.67 28.76 -4.98
CA ALA A 451 -22.37 29.98 -4.57
C ALA A 451 -23.70 29.75 -3.84
N ASP A 452 -24.32 28.59 -4.01
CA ASP A 452 -25.51 28.12 -3.29
C ASP A 452 -25.19 27.39 -1.97
N GLY A 453 -23.90 27.20 -1.66
CA GLY A 453 -23.41 26.42 -0.52
C GLY A 453 -23.24 24.92 -0.79
N HIS A 454 -23.48 24.45 -2.02
CA HIS A 454 -23.24 23.07 -2.42
C HIS A 454 -21.75 22.70 -2.33
N GLN A 455 -21.44 21.41 -2.20
CA GLN A 455 -20.07 20.91 -2.17
C GLN A 455 -19.82 19.70 -3.08
N GLN A 456 -18.64 19.68 -3.71
CA GLN A 456 -18.19 18.57 -4.56
C GLN A 456 -16.70 18.26 -4.33
N SER A 457 -16.40 16.96 -4.22
CA SER A 457 -15.04 16.45 -4.01
C SER A 457 -14.36 16.13 -5.35
N LEU A 458 -13.11 16.55 -5.49
CA LEU A 458 -12.17 16.09 -6.51
C LEU A 458 -11.01 15.34 -5.84
N GLY A 459 -10.56 14.24 -6.45
CA GLY A 459 -9.44 13.43 -5.95
C GLY A 459 -9.73 12.77 -4.61
N GLN A 460 -8.69 12.63 -3.79
CA GLN A 460 -8.81 12.10 -2.44
C GLN A 460 -9.06 13.20 -1.43
N ILE A 461 -10.09 13.03 -0.60
CA ILE A 461 -10.47 14.00 0.44
C ILE A 461 -10.46 13.30 1.79
N ARG A 462 -9.71 13.89 2.73
CA ARG A 462 -9.58 13.44 4.10
C ARG A 462 -9.70 14.66 5.02
N LEU A 463 -10.79 14.73 5.79
CA LEU A 463 -11.21 15.95 6.49
C LEU A 463 -10.18 16.47 7.52
N ASP A 464 -9.39 15.59 8.14
CA ASP A 464 -8.29 15.97 9.05
C ASP A 464 -6.97 16.36 8.33
N ARG A 465 -6.98 16.47 7.00
CA ARG A 465 -5.85 16.91 6.15
C ARG A 465 -6.23 18.02 5.16
N MET A 466 -7.36 18.68 5.41
CA MET A 466 -7.78 19.87 4.67
C MET A 466 -7.03 21.10 5.18
N GLU A 467 -6.61 21.98 4.26
CA GLU A 467 -6.11 23.32 4.61
C GLU A 467 -7.27 24.29 4.89
N ALA A 468 -6.97 25.57 5.12
CA ALA A 468 -7.99 26.61 5.20
C ALA A 468 -8.67 26.81 3.82
N PRO A 469 -9.98 27.10 3.74
CA PRO A 469 -10.65 27.40 2.47
C PRO A 469 -10.08 28.67 1.82
N LEU A 470 -9.55 28.52 0.61
CA LEU A 470 -9.11 29.62 -0.24
C LEU A 470 -10.34 30.23 -0.92
N THR A 471 -10.52 31.55 -0.78
CA THR A 471 -11.62 32.27 -1.46
C THR A 471 -11.18 32.66 -2.86
N ILE A 472 -12.03 32.38 -3.85
CA ILE A 472 -11.77 32.74 -5.24
C ILE A 472 -11.84 34.26 -5.42
N THR A 473 -10.70 34.85 -5.75
CA THR A 473 -10.49 36.29 -6.03
C THR A 473 -10.60 36.63 -7.51
N SER A 474 -10.24 35.69 -8.40
CA SER A 474 -10.17 35.89 -9.84
C SER A 474 -11.03 34.87 -10.62
N GLY A 475 -11.12 35.01 -11.95
CA GLY A 475 -11.83 34.05 -12.81
C GLY A 475 -11.06 32.75 -13.09
N LYS A 476 -9.92 32.53 -12.41
CA LYS A 476 -8.97 31.44 -12.66
C LYS A 476 -8.36 30.94 -11.34
N ILE A 477 -7.74 29.77 -11.37
CA ILE A 477 -6.86 29.25 -10.32
C ILE A 477 -5.59 28.66 -10.97
N TRP A 478 -4.48 28.61 -10.23
CA TRP A 478 -3.22 28.06 -10.73
C TRP A 478 -2.76 26.89 -9.87
N LEU A 479 -2.57 25.70 -10.45
CA LEU A 479 -1.91 24.57 -9.79
C LEU A 479 -0.40 24.69 -10.03
N GLY A 480 0.47 24.42 -9.05
CA GLY A 480 1.92 24.62 -9.23
C GLY A 480 2.84 23.58 -8.60
N CYS A 481 4.04 23.44 -9.16
CA CYS A 481 5.12 22.54 -8.71
C CYS A 481 6.53 23.07 -9.05
N ASP A 482 7.57 22.39 -8.57
CA ASP A 482 8.96 22.67 -8.96
C ASP A 482 9.23 22.13 -10.37
N LYS A 483 9.91 22.90 -11.23
CA LYS A 483 10.20 22.54 -12.64
C LYS A 483 10.96 21.24 -12.81
N SER A 484 11.81 20.89 -11.85
CA SER A 484 12.59 19.64 -11.86
C SER A 484 11.77 18.37 -11.64
N GLU A 485 10.45 18.47 -11.40
CA GLU A 485 9.54 17.33 -11.26
C GLU A 485 8.64 17.10 -12.49
N MET A 486 8.87 17.78 -13.63
CA MET A 486 7.98 17.72 -14.79
C MET A 486 8.63 17.42 -16.14
N GLU A 487 7.83 16.73 -16.97
CA GLU A 487 7.87 16.82 -18.44
C GLU A 487 6.99 18.01 -18.86
N THR A 488 7.32 18.66 -19.99
CA THR A 488 6.70 19.92 -20.46
C THR A 488 5.17 19.95 -20.32
N LEU A 489 4.63 20.95 -19.62
CA LEU A 489 3.18 21.11 -19.47
C LEU A 489 2.48 21.25 -20.83
N ILE A 490 1.37 20.52 -20.98
CA ILE A 490 0.42 20.66 -22.08
C ILE A 490 -0.75 21.52 -21.59
N GLU A 491 -1.26 22.41 -22.44
CA GLU A 491 -2.37 23.29 -22.09
C GLU A 491 -3.59 22.49 -21.59
N GLY A 492 -4.11 22.87 -20.41
CA GLY A 492 -5.21 22.19 -19.73
C GLY A 492 -4.87 20.86 -19.04
N PHE A 493 -3.64 20.33 -19.13
CA PHE A 493 -3.30 18.99 -18.63
C PHE A 493 -2.12 18.98 -17.63
N TRP A 494 -2.33 18.28 -16.52
CA TRP A 494 -1.32 18.01 -15.49
C TRP A 494 -0.82 16.55 -15.60
N PRO A 495 0.46 16.29 -15.92
CA PRO A 495 0.98 14.94 -16.07
C PRO A 495 1.13 14.21 -14.72
N PRO A 496 0.98 12.86 -14.70
CA PRO A 496 1.04 12.07 -13.47
C PRO A 496 2.43 11.98 -12.82
N THR A 497 3.47 12.50 -13.48
CA THR A 497 4.86 12.60 -13.00
C THR A 497 5.04 13.75 -12.00
N GLY A 498 4.45 14.93 -12.29
CA GLY A 498 4.58 16.12 -11.46
C GLY A 498 3.67 16.11 -10.22
N ARG A 499 4.20 16.52 -9.07
CA ARG A 499 3.41 16.65 -7.83
C ARG A 499 2.84 18.07 -7.69
N ILE A 500 1.51 18.20 -7.64
CA ILE A 500 0.85 19.46 -7.29
C ILE A 500 1.27 19.84 -5.86
N LYS A 501 1.91 20.99 -5.68
CA LYS A 501 2.41 21.49 -4.40
C LYS A 501 1.67 22.73 -3.91
N TRP A 502 1.15 23.56 -4.82
CA TRP A 502 0.44 24.80 -4.51
C TRP A 502 -0.85 24.92 -5.33
N VAL A 503 -1.81 25.68 -4.80
CA VAL A 503 -2.98 26.18 -5.53
C VAL A 503 -3.14 27.66 -5.18
N ASP A 504 -2.93 28.53 -6.17
CA ASP A 504 -3.00 29.98 -6.01
C ASP A 504 -4.29 30.52 -6.66
N MET A 505 -4.95 31.50 -6.03
CA MET A 505 -6.22 32.12 -6.50
C MET A 505 -6.00 33.35 -7.39
N ASP A 506 -4.79 33.92 -7.31
CA ASP A 506 -4.29 35.05 -8.11
C ASP A 506 -3.09 34.57 -8.92
N LYS A 507 -2.77 35.26 -10.02
CA LYS A 507 -1.69 34.83 -10.92
C LYS A 507 -0.34 34.85 -10.18
N PRO A 508 0.36 33.71 -10.05
CA PRO A 508 1.61 33.65 -9.32
C PRO A 508 2.71 34.45 -10.04
N LEU A 509 3.61 35.04 -9.25
CA LEU A 509 4.82 35.66 -9.77
C LEU A 509 5.70 34.58 -10.42
N GLN A 510 6.30 34.89 -11.57
CA GLN A 510 7.25 33.98 -12.21
C GLN A 510 8.47 33.80 -11.30
N HIS A 511 8.69 32.56 -10.87
CA HIS A 511 9.87 32.13 -10.11
C HIS A 511 10.71 31.22 -10.98
N GLU A 512 12.04 31.31 -10.91
CA GLU A 512 12.92 30.59 -11.83
C GLU A 512 12.78 29.06 -11.69
N ASP A 513 12.49 28.56 -10.49
CA ASP A 513 12.33 27.13 -10.19
C ASP A 513 10.89 26.57 -10.30
N ARG A 514 9.85 27.39 -10.54
CA ARG A 514 8.44 26.94 -10.45
C ARG A 514 7.69 26.94 -11.77
N GLU A 515 6.82 25.95 -11.94
CA GLU A 515 5.88 25.85 -13.06
C GLU A 515 4.43 25.82 -12.55
N TYR A 516 3.50 26.30 -13.37
CA TYR A 516 2.10 26.45 -13.02
C TYR A 516 1.16 26.15 -14.18
N LEU A 517 0.17 25.29 -13.95
CA LEU A 517 -0.97 25.07 -14.85
C LEU A 517 -2.08 26.07 -14.51
N GLU A 518 -2.43 26.92 -15.46
CA GLU A 518 -3.55 27.86 -15.36
C GLU A 518 -4.88 27.15 -15.67
N LEU A 519 -5.87 27.29 -14.79
CA LEU A 519 -7.20 26.69 -14.92
C LEU A 519 -8.28 27.78 -14.89
N PRO A 520 -9.08 27.98 -15.95
CA PRO A 520 -10.21 28.91 -15.91
C PRO A 520 -11.40 28.31 -15.16
N LEU A 521 -12.15 29.15 -14.43
CA LEU A 521 -13.34 28.73 -13.67
C LEU A 521 -14.60 28.57 -14.54
N THR A 522 -14.40 27.94 -15.70
CA THR A 522 -15.39 27.64 -16.73
C THR A 522 -15.16 26.23 -17.23
N GLY A 523 -16.21 25.55 -17.71
CA GLY A 523 -16.10 24.14 -18.08
C GLY A 523 -15.97 23.25 -16.83
N SER A 524 -15.19 22.18 -16.93
CA SER A 524 -15.06 21.17 -15.88
C SER A 524 -13.62 20.72 -15.64
N LEU A 525 -13.37 20.22 -14.42
CA LEU A 525 -12.08 19.68 -14.01
C LEU A 525 -12.21 18.21 -13.67
N GLU A 526 -11.43 17.37 -14.35
CA GLU A 526 -11.28 15.95 -14.08
C GLU A 526 -9.99 15.70 -13.28
N TRP A 527 -10.10 14.95 -12.19
CA TRP A 527 -8.98 14.55 -11.34
C TRP A 527 -8.91 13.02 -11.29
N GLN A 528 -7.80 12.45 -11.76
CA GLN A 528 -7.52 11.01 -11.71
C GLN A 528 -6.41 10.72 -10.69
N SER A 529 -6.60 9.68 -9.88
CA SER A 529 -5.67 9.22 -8.86
C SER A 529 -5.24 7.78 -9.13
N ARG A 530 -3.93 7.55 -9.19
CA ARG A 530 -3.32 6.23 -9.44
C ARG A 530 -2.47 5.80 -8.24
N THR A 531 -2.06 4.55 -8.19
CA THR A 531 -1.10 4.08 -7.17
C THR A 531 -0.02 3.25 -7.84
N ASN A 532 1.21 3.74 -7.77
CA ASN A 532 2.40 3.06 -8.25
C ASN A 532 3.13 2.48 -7.04
N TRP A 533 2.85 1.21 -6.72
CA TRP A 533 3.47 0.40 -5.65
C TRP A 533 3.39 1.00 -4.23
N SER A 534 4.19 2.03 -3.94
CA SER A 534 4.25 2.74 -2.65
C SER A 534 3.63 4.15 -2.68
N HIS A 535 3.59 4.81 -3.84
CA HIS A 535 3.21 6.22 -3.99
C HIS A 535 1.89 6.41 -4.74
N HIS A 536 1.26 7.57 -4.58
CA HIS A 536 0.10 7.99 -5.37
C HIS A 536 0.51 9.09 -6.34
N SER A 537 0.13 8.94 -7.60
CA SER A 537 0.28 9.92 -8.67
C SER A 537 -1.09 10.46 -9.07
N HIS A 538 -1.12 11.73 -9.49
CA HIS A 538 -2.33 12.46 -9.80
C HIS A 538 -2.18 13.15 -11.15
N SER A 539 -3.15 12.96 -12.03
CA SER A 539 -3.25 13.69 -13.30
C SER A 539 -4.58 14.42 -13.33
N VAL A 540 -4.53 15.68 -13.77
CA VAL A 540 -5.68 16.60 -13.78
C VAL A 540 -5.88 17.07 -15.21
N CYS A 541 -7.12 17.08 -15.69
CA CYS A 541 -7.47 17.56 -17.02
C CYS A 541 -8.58 18.60 -16.90
N HIS A 542 -8.35 19.79 -17.46
CA HIS A 542 -9.40 20.76 -17.73
C HIS A 542 -10.13 20.36 -19.02
N HIS A 543 -11.44 20.55 -19.04
CA HIS A 543 -12.28 20.41 -20.21
C HIS A 543 -13.12 21.68 -20.37
N GLU A 544 -13.03 22.37 -21.51
CA GLU A 544 -13.81 23.59 -21.77
C GLU A 544 -15.34 23.35 -21.73
N SER A 545 -15.75 22.13 -22.05
CA SER A 545 -17.13 21.69 -22.02
C SER A 545 -17.67 21.55 -20.59
N ARG A 546 -19.00 21.66 -20.46
CA ARG A 546 -19.71 21.22 -19.26
C ARG A 546 -19.44 19.74 -18.99
N VAL A 547 -19.54 19.36 -17.71
CA VAL A 547 -19.47 17.96 -17.28
C VAL A 547 -20.44 17.12 -18.15
N PRO A 548 -19.96 16.06 -18.83
CA PRO A 548 -20.83 15.20 -19.61
C PRO A 548 -21.82 14.45 -18.71
N PRO A 549 -22.95 13.93 -19.25
CA PRO A 549 -23.93 13.19 -18.46
C PRO A 549 -23.29 12.09 -17.62
N GLY A 550 -23.79 11.91 -16.38
CA GLY A 550 -23.21 10.96 -15.45
C GLY A 550 -23.35 9.52 -15.96
N GLU A 551 -22.40 8.68 -15.54
CA GLU A 551 -22.44 7.22 -15.78
C GLU A 551 -23.81 6.63 -15.42
N MET A 552 -24.38 7.05 -14.29
CA MET A 552 -25.71 6.67 -13.83
C MET A 552 -26.87 7.20 -14.68
N ASP A 553 -26.73 8.33 -15.37
CA ASP A 553 -27.83 8.91 -16.14
C ASP A 553 -28.04 8.14 -17.46
N LEU A 554 -26.95 7.60 -18.03
CA LEU A 554 -27.00 6.62 -19.12
C LEU A 554 -27.60 5.28 -18.68
N VAL A 555 -27.26 4.81 -17.47
CA VAL A 555 -27.84 3.60 -16.87
C VAL A 555 -29.36 3.75 -16.66
N LEU A 556 -29.81 4.91 -16.17
CA LEU A 556 -31.24 5.18 -15.94
C LEU A 556 -32.02 5.40 -17.23
N ALA A 557 -31.39 5.93 -18.30
CA ALA A 557 -32.01 5.93 -19.62
C ALA A 557 -32.29 4.50 -20.12
N ARG A 558 -31.33 3.58 -19.94
CA ARG A 558 -31.52 2.14 -20.24
C ARG A 558 -32.52 1.46 -19.30
N GLU A 559 -32.61 1.85 -18.03
CA GLU A 559 -33.65 1.36 -17.10
C GLU A 559 -35.07 1.70 -17.58
N ALA A 560 -35.26 2.93 -18.07
CA ALA A 560 -36.53 3.39 -18.61
C ALA A 560 -36.92 2.65 -19.91
N GLU A 561 -35.94 2.39 -20.79
CA GLU A 561 -36.13 1.56 -21.98
C GLU A 561 -36.48 0.09 -21.64
N SER A 562 -35.95 -0.46 -20.54
CA SER A 562 -36.13 -1.87 -20.19
C SER A 562 -37.51 -2.24 -19.60
N GLY A 563 -38.46 -1.30 -19.57
CA GLY A 563 -39.82 -1.53 -19.06
C GLY A 563 -40.01 -1.30 -17.55
N GLY A 564 -39.00 -0.75 -16.86
CA GLY A 564 -39.06 -0.42 -15.43
C GLY A 564 -38.71 -1.55 -14.47
N ARG A 565 -38.84 -1.27 -13.16
CA ARG A 565 -38.30 -2.11 -12.08
C ARG A 565 -39.25 -3.25 -11.69
N PRO A 566 -38.75 -4.49 -11.46
CA PRO A 566 -39.55 -5.62 -10.97
C PRO A 566 -40.02 -5.42 -9.52
N GLN A 567 -40.93 -6.27 -9.01
CA GLN A 567 -41.46 -6.11 -7.65
C GLN A 567 -40.37 -6.25 -6.57
N GLY A 568 -39.96 -5.12 -5.98
CA GLY A 568 -38.95 -5.07 -4.93
C GLY A 568 -39.42 -5.63 -3.58
N VAL A 569 -38.49 -6.19 -2.80
CA VAL A 569 -38.73 -6.83 -1.50
C VAL A 569 -38.15 -5.99 -0.37
N PHE A 570 -39.02 -5.48 0.52
CA PHE A 570 -38.61 -4.75 1.71
C PHE A 570 -38.00 -5.68 2.77
N LYS A 571 -36.68 -5.59 3.00
CA LYS A 571 -35.97 -6.43 3.97
C LYS A 571 -34.68 -5.77 4.47
N THR A 572 -34.24 -6.16 5.67
CA THR A 572 -32.86 -5.93 6.12
C THR A 572 -31.93 -6.75 5.23
N PHE A 573 -30.86 -6.14 4.73
CA PHE A 573 -29.92 -6.79 3.81
C PHE A 573 -28.47 -6.35 4.06
N SER A 574 -27.51 -7.04 3.44
CA SER A 574 -26.08 -6.72 3.58
C SER A 574 -25.31 -6.89 2.28
N VAL A 575 -24.45 -5.93 1.97
CA VAL A 575 -23.54 -5.93 0.81
C VAL A 575 -22.11 -6.17 1.29
N VAL A 576 -21.29 -6.83 0.47
CA VAL A 576 -19.84 -6.91 0.64
C VAL A 576 -19.17 -6.04 -0.41
N VAL A 577 -18.31 -5.13 0.03
CA VAL A 577 -17.41 -4.29 -0.77
C VAL A 577 -15.98 -4.80 -0.56
#